data_AF-A0A955AS34-F1
#
_entry.id   AF-A0A955AS34-F1
#
_cell.length_a   1.000
_cell.length_b   1.000
_cell.length_c   1.000
_cell.angle_alpha   90.00
_cell.angle_beta   90.00
_cell.angle_gamma   90.00
#
_symmetry.space_group_name_H-M   'P 1'
#
loop_
_entity.id
_entity.type
_entity.pdbx_description
1 polymer ?
#
loop_
_entity_poly.entity_id
_entity_poly.type
_entity_poly.pdbx_seq_one_letter_code
_entity_poly.pdbx_strand_id
1 'polypeptide(L)'
;MMNRFIFVYGTLMRGQEREFCWPRPVVSVQAAVVQGALFDLGPYPALVPGTDWIIGELWELDAANVDITLRVLDEVEWYNQVPGEDLYVRTEVSAVRIWDNSLVTALTYHYADVDALAGQAQSIAPNALGFCQWRPLKEC
;
A
#
# COMPACT_ATOMS: atom_id res chain seq x y z
N MET A 1 18.87 4.37 10.00
CA MET A 1 18.15 5.39 9.20
C MET A 1 16.69 5.02 9.24
N MET A 2 15.80 5.95 9.57
CA MET A 2 14.36 5.70 9.61
C MET A 2 13.80 5.67 8.18
N ASN A 3 12.95 4.69 7.85
CA ASN A 3 12.34 4.61 6.53
C ASN A 3 11.32 5.75 6.36
N ARG A 4 11.52 6.58 5.34
CA ARG A 4 10.66 7.75 5.05
C ARG A 4 9.70 7.50 3.90
N PHE A 5 9.74 6.31 3.31
CA PHE A 5 8.92 5.96 2.16
C PHE A 5 7.80 5.03 2.61
N ILE A 6 6.59 5.34 2.18
CA ILE A 6 5.42 4.50 2.37
C ILE A 6 4.85 4.20 0.99
N PHE A 7 4.72 2.93 0.66
CA PHE A 7 4.06 2.46 -0.54
C PHE A 7 2.58 2.19 -0.23
N VAL A 8 1.69 2.83 -0.98
CA VAL A 8 0.23 2.63 -0.87
C VAL A 8 -0.33 2.18 -2.21
N TYR A 9 -1.30 1.28 -2.18
CA TYR A 9 -1.82 0.59 -3.37
C TYR A 9 -3.36 0.54 -3.37
N GLY A 10 -3.99 1.34 -2.51
CA GLY A 10 -5.41 1.26 -2.19
C GLY A 10 -6.05 2.61 -1.87
N THR A 11 -6.90 2.63 -0.86
CA THR A 11 -7.71 3.78 -0.45
C THR A 11 -6.90 5.00 -0.01
N LEU A 12 -5.64 4.81 0.39
CA LEU A 12 -4.70 5.87 0.78
C LEU A 12 -4.01 6.58 -0.41
N MET A 13 -4.15 6.07 -1.64
CA MET A 13 -3.58 6.71 -2.83
C MET A 13 -4.25 8.08 -3.09
N ARG A 14 -3.57 8.94 -3.86
CA ARG A 14 -4.14 10.20 -4.33
C ARG A 14 -5.48 9.97 -5.03
N GLY A 15 -6.46 10.84 -4.83
CA GLY A 15 -7.80 10.77 -5.43
C GLY A 15 -8.69 9.64 -4.89
N GLN A 16 -8.20 8.85 -3.93
CA GLN A 16 -8.99 7.79 -3.29
C GLN A 16 -9.59 8.26 -1.96
N GLU A 17 -10.55 7.48 -1.46
CA GLU A 17 -11.40 7.87 -0.33
C GLU A 17 -10.65 8.17 0.98
N ARG A 18 -9.42 7.70 1.18
CA ARG A 18 -8.65 7.94 2.42
C ARG A 18 -7.39 8.78 2.18
N GLU A 19 -7.25 9.45 1.02
CA GLU A 19 -6.15 10.40 0.80
C GLU A 19 -6.10 11.49 1.88
N PHE A 20 -7.24 11.91 2.42
CA PHE A 20 -7.26 12.95 3.46
C PHE A 20 -6.72 12.48 4.82
N CYS A 21 -6.49 11.18 5.01
CA CYS A 21 -5.98 10.62 6.27
C CYS A 21 -4.49 10.91 6.50
N TRP A 22 -3.75 11.34 5.48
CA TRP A 22 -2.34 11.74 5.65
C TRP A 22 -2.25 13.00 6.55
N PRO A 23 -1.65 12.91 7.75
CA PRO A 23 -1.78 13.97 8.75
C PRO A 23 -0.85 15.16 8.51
N ARG A 24 0.11 15.01 7.58
CA ARG A 24 1.16 15.98 7.28
C ARG A 24 1.42 16.04 5.78
N PRO A 25 1.89 17.18 5.26
CA PRO A 25 2.35 17.28 3.88
C PRO A 25 3.46 16.26 3.59
N VAL A 26 3.38 15.65 2.41
CA VAL A 26 4.43 14.76 1.88
C VAL A 26 5.40 15.53 1.00
N VAL A 27 6.64 15.06 0.95
CA VAL A 27 7.72 15.65 0.14
C VAL A 27 7.48 15.37 -1.34
N SER A 28 7.12 14.12 -1.66
CA SER A 28 6.86 13.70 -3.03
C SER A 28 5.91 12.49 -3.05
N VAL A 29 5.24 12.30 -4.19
CA VAL A 29 4.44 11.11 -4.49
C VAL A 29 4.82 10.67 -5.90
N GLN A 30 5.23 9.42 -6.06
CA GLN A 30 5.70 8.86 -7.32
C GLN A 30 5.03 7.52 -7.60
N ALA A 31 4.73 7.22 -8.86
CA ALA A 31 4.26 5.89 -9.23
C ALA A 31 5.38 4.85 -9.03
N ALA A 32 5.03 3.73 -8.42
CA ALA A 32 5.97 2.65 -8.13
C ALA A 32 5.26 1.29 -8.22
N VAL A 33 6.06 0.22 -8.24
CA VAL A 33 5.57 -1.15 -8.18
C VAL A 33 6.25 -1.96 -7.09
N VAL A 34 5.52 -2.91 -6.50
CA VAL A 34 6.05 -3.92 -5.56
C VAL A 34 5.64 -5.31 -6.01
N GLN A 35 6.31 -6.36 -5.53
CA GLN A 35 5.86 -7.73 -5.75
C GLN A 35 4.81 -8.13 -4.70
N GLY A 36 3.74 -8.80 -5.13
CA GLY A 36 2.71 -9.31 -4.25
C GLY A 36 1.60 -10.05 -4.99
N ALA A 37 0.53 -10.36 -4.27
CA ALA A 37 -0.75 -10.75 -4.82
C ALA A 37 -1.83 -9.82 -4.28
N LEU A 38 -2.70 -9.34 -5.17
CA LEU A 38 -3.68 -8.30 -4.87
C LEU A 38 -5.10 -8.86 -5.00
N PHE A 39 -5.96 -8.50 -4.05
CA PHE A 39 -7.34 -8.94 -3.98
C PHE A 39 -8.27 -7.74 -3.79
N ASP A 40 -9.45 -7.76 -4.42
CA ASP A 40 -10.52 -6.80 -4.15
C ASP A 40 -11.44 -7.36 -3.06
N LEU A 41 -11.47 -6.71 -1.88
CA LEU A 41 -12.40 -7.05 -0.80
C LEU A 41 -13.72 -6.26 -0.91
N GLY A 42 -13.84 -5.38 -1.92
CA GLY A 42 -15.00 -4.51 -2.12
C GLY A 42 -14.69 -3.07 -1.70
N PRO A 43 -14.70 -2.73 -0.40
CA PRO A 43 -14.41 -1.37 0.06
C PRO A 43 -12.92 -1.05 0.10
N TYR A 44 -12.04 -2.04 0.15
CA TYR A 44 -10.59 -1.87 0.21
C TYR A 44 -9.85 -3.07 -0.41
N PRO A 45 -8.59 -2.92 -0.86
CA PRO A 45 -7.80 -4.04 -1.38
C PRO A 45 -7.02 -4.77 -0.29
N ALA A 46 -6.71 -6.04 -0.53
CA ALA A 46 -5.72 -6.78 0.25
C ALA A 46 -4.47 -7.05 -0.58
N LEU A 47 -3.30 -6.67 -0.06
CA LEU A 47 -1.99 -7.08 -0.57
C LEU A 47 -1.41 -8.15 0.35
N VAL A 48 -0.96 -9.26 -0.23
CA VAL A 48 -0.25 -10.33 0.47
C VAL A 48 1.00 -10.72 -0.31
N PRO A 49 1.94 -11.50 0.28
CA PRO A 49 3.10 -11.99 -0.45
C PRO A 49 2.72 -12.73 -1.73
N GLY A 50 3.48 -12.48 -2.80
CA GLY A 50 3.24 -13.01 -4.13
C GLY A 50 4.29 -12.48 -5.11
N THR A 51 4.14 -12.83 -6.38
CA THR A 51 5.15 -12.56 -7.42
C THR A 51 4.69 -11.60 -8.50
N ASP A 52 3.42 -11.22 -8.51
CA ASP A 52 2.88 -10.28 -9.50
C ASP A 52 3.31 -8.85 -9.17
N TRP A 53 3.36 -7.99 -10.19
CA TRP A 53 3.74 -6.59 -10.01
C TRP A 53 2.52 -5.73 -9.69
N ILE A 54 2.50 -5.14 -8.51
CA ILE A 54 1.40 -4.33 -8.01
C ILE A 54 1.72 -2.86 -8.22
N ILE A 55 0.90 -2.14 -9.00
CA ILE A 55 1.00 -0.70 -9.16
C ILE A 55 0.44 0.01 -7.93
N GLY A 56 1.18 1.00 -7.45
CA GLY A 56 0.74 1.92 -6.42
C GLY A 56 1.55 3.21 -6.45
N GLU A 57 1.55 3.90 -5.31
CA GLU A 57 2.24 5.17 -5.11
C GLU A 57 3.25 5.04 -3.98
N LEU A 58 4.46 5.55 -4.23
CA LEU A 58 5.52 5.73 -3.25
C LEU A 58 5.45 7.16 -2.72
N TRP A 59 5.06 7.31 -1.47
CA TRP A 59 4.94 8.58 -0.76
C TRP A 59 6.19 8.81 0.08
N GLU A 60 6.86 9.94 -0.12
CA GLU A 60 8.04 10.34 0.65
C GLU A 60 7.67 11.33 1.74
N LEU A 61 8.08 11.05 2.98
CA LEU A 61 7.85 11.89 4.14
C LEU A 61 9.08 12.71 4.51
N ASP A 62 8.82 13.87 5.12
CA ASP A 62 9.85 14.54 5.92
C ASP A 62 10.20 13.65 7.12
N ALA A 63 11.49 13.59 7.48
CA ALA A 63 11.97 12.75 8.57
C ALA A 63 11.28 13.07 9.91
N ALA A 64 10.93 14.33 10.17
CA ALA A 64 10.25 14.75 11.38
C ALA A 64 8.77 14.30 11.45
N ASN A 65 8.18 13.91 10.31
CA ASN A 65 6.78 13.55 10.19
C ASN A 65 6.52 12.04 10.13
N VAL A 66 7.57 11.21 10.07
CA VAL A 66 7.41 9.75 9.92
C VAL A 66 6.60 9.16 11.07
N ASP A 67 7.02 9.38 12.33
CA ASP A 67 6.38 8.74 13.49
C ASP A 67 4.90 9.10 13.64
N ILE A 68 4.57 10.38 13.45
CA ILE A 68 3.16 10.84 13.55
C ILE A 68 2.33 10.29 12.40
N THR A 69 2.89 10.20 11.19
CA THR A 69 2.20 9.63 10.03
C THR A 69 1.95 8.15 10.23
N LEU A 70 2.95 7.40 10.67
CA LEU A 70 2.83 5.98 10.95
C LEU A 70 1.76 5.68 12.00
N ARG A 71 1.66 6.46 13.08
CA ARG A 71 0.58 6.29 14.08
C ARG A 71 -0.81 6.47 13.49
N VAL A 72 -1.02 7.51 12.68
CA VAL A 72 -2.33 7.77 12.06
C VAL A 72 -2.68 6.69 11.04
N LEU A 73 -1.72 6.24 10.24
CA LEU A 73 -1.96 5.19 9.26
C LEU A 73 -2.18 3.82 9.94
N ASP A 74 -1.52 3.55 11.07
CA ASP A 74 -1.77 2.35 11.88
C ASP A 74 -3.22 2.29 12.37
N GLU A 75 -3.77 3.42 12.83
CA GLU A 75 -5.17 3.53 13.24
C GLU A 75 -6.12 3.31 12.04
N VAL A 76 -5.80 3.87 10.88
CA VAL A 76 -6.62 3.74 9.66
C VAL A 76 -6.64 2.30 9.14
N GLU A 77 -5.50 1.61 9.20
CA GLU A 77 -5.32 0.25 8.68
C GLU A 77 -5.54 -0.83 9.77
N TRP A 78 -6.02 -0.43 10.95
CA TRP A 78 -6.28 -1.32 12.08
C TRP A 78 -5.07 -2.20 12.43
N TYR A 79 -3.89 -1.58 12.48
CA TYR A 79 -2.64 -2.21 12.91
C TYR A 79 -2.32 -1.80 14.36
N ASN A 80 -2.76 -2.62 15.30
CA ASN A 80 -2.56 -2.43 16.73
C ASN A 80 -1.28 -3.10 17.26
N GLN A 81 -0.54 -3.82 16.40
CA GLN A 81 0.64 -4.61 16.76
C GLN A 81 0.27 -5.77 17.69
N VAL A 82 -0.95 -6.29 17.57
CA VAL A 82 -1.46 -7.42 18.34
C VAL A 82 -1.74 -8.57 17.37
N PRO A 83 -0.88 -9.62 17.38
CA PRO A 83 -1.05 -10.75 16.47
C PRO A 83 -2.44 -11.39 16.59
N GLY A 84 -3.15 -11.49 15.46
CA GLY A 84 -4.49 -12.07 15.38
C GLY A 84 -5.64 -11.07 15.57
N GLU A 85 -5.36 -9.81 15.89
CA GLU A 85 -6.38 -8.74 15.98
C GLU A 85 -6.22 -7.68 14.88
N ASP A 86 -5.05 -7.62 14.25
CA ASP A 86 -4.73 -6.64 13.20
C ASP A 86 -5.42 -6.99 11.88
N LEU A 87 -5.97 -5.99 11.18
CA LEU A 87 -6.50 -6.17 9.82
C LEU A 87 -5.37 -6.16 8.78
N TYR A 88 -4.41 -5.27 8.98
CA TYR A 88 -3.18 -5.19 8.20
C TYR A 88 -1.97 -5.16 9.11
N VAL A 89 -0.84 -5.66 8.60
CA VAL A 89 0.46 -5.62 9.25
C VAL A 89 1.39 -4.72 8.46
N ARG A 90 2.00 -3.74 9.13
CA ARG A 90 3.03 -2.91 8.50
C ARG A 90 4.31 -3.72 8.27
N THR A 91 4.78 -3.74 7.04
CA THR A 91 5.98 -4.48 6.63
C THR A 91 6.87 -3.63 5.73
N GLU A 92 8.15 -4.00 5.62
CA GLU A 92 9.05 -3.43 4.62
C GLU A 92 8.95 -4.20 3.29
N VAL A 93 9.01 -3.47 2.18
CA VAL A 93 9.03 -3.99 0.81
C VAL A 93 10.06 -3.26 -0.03
N SER A 94 10.50 -3.89 -1.12
CA SER A 94 11.30 -3.24 -2.14
C SER A 94 10.38 -2.71 -3.25
N ALA A 95 10.25 -1.39 -3.32
CA ALA A 95 9.48 -0.71 -4.35
C ALA A 95 10.39 -0.27 -5.50
N VAL A 96 9.96 -0.51 -6.74
CA VAL A 96 10.63 -0.03 -7.95
C VAL A 96 9.90 1.21 -8.45
N ARG A 97 10.58 2.36 -8.51
CA ARG A 97 10.01 3.58 -9.09
C ARG A 97 9.86 3.44 -10.60
N ILE A 98 8.70 3.79 -11.13
CA ILE A 98 8.41 3.57 -12.56
C ILE A 98 9.25 4.46 -13.47
N TRP A 99 9.55 5.69 -13.05
CA TRP A 99 10.17 6.69 -13.92
C TRP A 99 11.68 6.51 -14.14
N ASP A 100 12.40 5.94 -13.17
CA ASP A 100 13.86 5.72 -13.22
C ASP A 100 14.29 4.28 -12.93
N ASN A 101 13.34 3.38 -12.65
CA ASN A 101 13.59 1.98 -12.31
C ASN A 101 14.49 1.80 -11.07
N SER A 102 14.57 2.80 -10.20
CA SER A 102 15.35 2.71 -8.96
C SER A 102 14.60 1.92 -7.89
N LEU A 103 15.37 1.15 -7.10
CA LEU A 103 14.87 0.37 -5.99
C LEU A 103 14.88 1.20 -4.70
N VAL A 104 13.77 1.22 -3.99
CA VAL A 104 13.59 1.94 -2.73
C VAL A 104 12.96 1.02 -1.70
N THR A 105 13.56 0.91 -0.52
CA THR A 105 12.92 0.24 0.63
C THR A 105 11.81 1.14 1.15
N ALA A 106 10.59 0.62 1.25
CA ALA A 106 9.41 1.34 1.69
C ALA A 106 8.61 0.52 2.71
N LEU A 107 7.86 1.19 3.57
CA LEU A 107 6.85 0.55 4.41
C LEU A 107 5.55 0.40 3.61
N THR A 108 4.82 -0.68 3.83
CA THR A 108 3.48 -0.91 3.27
C THR A 108 2.64 -1.66 4.32
N TYR A 109 1.34 -1.80 4.06
CA TYR A 109 0.42 -2.57 4.89
C TYR A 109 0.05 -3.84 4.13
N HIS A 110 0.38 -5.02 4.64
CA HIS A 110 -0.08 -6.30 4.10
C HIS A 110 -1.32 -6.77 4.85
N TYR A 111 -2.27 -7.39 4.16
CA TYR A 111 -3.44 -7.98 4.79
C TYR A 111 -3.01 -9.10 5.75
N ALA A 112 -3.52 -9.07 6.99
CA ALA A 112 -3.02 -9.94 8.06
C ALA A 112 -3.48 -11.40 7.89
N ASP A 113 -4.72 -11.62 7.44
CA ASP A 113 -5.33 -12.94 7.35
C ASP A 113 -5.37 -13.46 5.91
N VAL A 114 -4.27 -14.06 5.46
CA VAL A 114 -4.16 -14.63 4.11
C VAL A 114 -5.15 -15.78 3.91
N ASP A 115 -5.43 -16.56 4.95
CA ASP A 115 -6.34 -17.71 4.88
C ASP A 115 -7.78 -17.28 4.64
N ALA A 116 -8.20 -16.13 5.20
CA ALA A 116 -9.52 -15.55 4.94
C ALA A 116 -9.73 -15.15 3.47
N LEU A 117 -8.66 -14.93 2.69
CA LEU A 117 -8.77 -14.61 1.27
C LEU A 117 -9.14 -15.85 0.44
N ALA A 118 -8.83 -17.05 0.92
CA ALA A 118 -9.05 -18.30 0.20
C ALA A 118 -10.56 -18.54 -0.03
N GLY A 119 -11.01 -18.35 -1.27
CA GLY A 119 -12.39 -18.63 -1.71
C GLY A 119 -13.42 -17.54 -1.41
N GLN A 120 -13.01 -16.41 -0.79
CA GLN A 120 -13.92 -15.31 -0.44
C GLN A 120 -13.64 -14.02 -1.21
N ALA A 121 -12.38 -13.78 -1.58
CA ALA A 121 -11.95 -12.54 -2.23
C ALA A 121 -11.63 -12.76 -3.72
N GLN A 122 -11.95 -11.78 -4.56
CA GLN A 122 -11.59 -11.80 -5.97
C GLN A 122 -10.13 -11.37 -6.15
N SER A 123 -9.28 -12.28 -6.62
CA SER A 123 -7.91 -11.92 -7.02
C SER A 123 -7.94 -10.98 -8.23
N ILE A 124 -7.09 -9.96 -8.20
CA ILE A 124 -6.90 -8.99 -9.27
C ILE A 124 -5.78 -9.50 -10.17
N ALA A 125 -6.15 -9.95 -11.36
CA ALA A 125 -5.20 -10.45 -12.35
C ALA A 125 -4.37 -9.31 -12.98
N PRO A 126 -3.14 -9.60 -13.44
CA PRO A 126 -2.35 -8.66 -14.20
C PRO A 126 -3.06 -8.18 -15.47
N ASN A 127 -2.91 -6.90 -15.80
CA ASN A 127 -3.34 -6.31 -17.06
C ASN A 127 -2.42 -6.72 -18.23
N ALA A 128 -2.68 -6.20 -19.44
CA ALA A 128 -1.89 -6.50 -20.63
C ALA A 128 -0.40 -6.10 -20.55
N LEU A 129 -0.04 -5.24 -19.59
CA LEU A 129 1.33 -4.81 -19.31
C LEU A 129 1.98 -5.61 -18.17
N GLY A 130 1.29 -6.61 -17.61
CA GLY A 130 1.80 -7.46 -16.54
C GLY A 130 1.67 -6.87 -15.14
N PHE A 131 0.80 -5.87 -14.95
CA PHE A 131 0.61 -5.22 -13.66
C PHE A 131 -0.79 -5.45 -13.08
N CYS A 132 -0.87 -5.73 -11.79
CA CYS A 132 -2.11 -5.69 -11.02
C CYS A 132 -2.30 -4.29 -10.44
N GLN A 133 -3.53 -3.78 -10.46
CA GLN A 133 -3.85 -2.47 -9.92
C GLN A 133 -5.25 -2.50 -9.31
N TRP A 134 -5.38 -2.00 -8.08
CA TRP A 134 -6.69 -1.77 -7.48
C TRP A 134 -7.32 -0.52 -8.09
N ARG A 135 -8.64 -0.58 -8.33
CA ARG A 135 -9.51 0.37 -9.06
C ARG A 135 -8.82 1.66 -9.54
N PRO A 136 -8.85 1.96 -10.85
CA PRO A 136 -8.29 3.22 -11.35
C PRO A 136 -8.96 4.41 -10.65
N LEU A 137 -8.22 5.51 -10.53
CA LEU A 137 -8.75 6.80 -10.07
C LEU A 137 -10.07 7.04 -10.80
N LYS A 138 -11.16 7.31 -10.07
CA LYS A 138 -12.35 7.84 -10.72
C LYS A 138 -11.92 9.14 -11.38
N GLU A 139 -11.91 9.17 -12.71
CA GLU A 139 -11.79 10.42 -13.43
C GLU A 139 -12.97 11.30 -12.98
N CYS A 140 -12.64 12.42 -12.35
CA CYS A 140 -13.60 13.46 -11.99
C CYS A 140 -14.16 14.12 -13.25
#